data_AF-A0A7V4T4A8-F1
#
_entry.id   AF-A0A7V4T4A8-F1
#
_cell.length_a   1.000
_cell.length_b   1.000
_cell.length_c   1.000
_cell.angle_alpha   90.00
_cell.angle_beta   90.00
_cell.angle_gamma   90.00
#
_symmetry.space_group_name_H-M   'P 1'
#
loop_
_entity.id
_entity.type
_entity.pdbx_description
1 polymer ?
#
loop_
_entity_poly.entity_id
_entity_poly.type
_entity_poly.pdbx_seq_one_letter_code
_entity_poly.pdbx_strand_id
1 'polypeptide(L)'
;MKSDSGSSIDFCIKFIMTVVCISILSLASIFMYDFMTQSDFFNIKKIEISGTDRIVKEDILKLADLNCDKNIFGLNLFTIEKRIASHPWIQSADVKRCPSFVLSIFIIEQKPLAIVKIKNLAGILINTHGQPFKE
;
A
#
# COMPACT_ATOMS: atom_id res chain seq x y z
N MET A 1 31.28 -54.60 -20.80
CA MET A 1 30.17 -53.68 -21.18
C MET A 1 29.09 -53.53 -20.09
N LYS A 2 29.43 -53.63 -18.79
CA LYS A 2 28.47 -53.48 -17.67
C LYS A 2 28.79 -52.30 -16.73
N SER A 3 29.93 -51.64 -16.94
CA SER A 3 30.44 -50.56 -16.06
C SER A 3 29.92 -49.16 -16.43
N ASP A 4 29.42 -48.95 -17.65
CA ASP A 4 29.04 -47.63 -18.17
C ASP A 4 27.60 -47.23 -17.81
N SER A 5 26.74 -48.24 -17.61
CA SER A 5 25.35 -48.03 -17.20
C SER A 5 25.23 -47.53 -15.76
N GLY A 6 26.13 -47.95 -14.86
CA GLY A 6 26.10 -47.52 -13.45
C GLY A 6 26.50 -46.06 -13.26
N SER A 7 27.55 -45.61 -13.94
CA SER A 7 28.03 -44.22 -13.86
C SER A 7 27.03 -43.22 -14.43
N SER A 8 26.33 -43.59 -15.51
CA SER A 8 25.29 -42.80 -16.15
C SER A 8 24.05 -42.65 -15.25
N ILE A 9 23.66 -43.73 -14.57
CA ILE A 9 22.53 -43.70 -13.61
C ILE A 9 22.88 -42.82 -12.40
N ASP A 10 24.09 -42.92 -11.86
CA ASP A 10 24.56 -42.08 -10.74
C ASP A 10 24.59 -40.59 -11.12
N PHE A 11 24.98 -40.27 -12.36
CA PHE A 11 24.97 -38.91 -12.86
C PHE A 11 23.54 -38.35 -12.97
N CYS A 12 22.61 -39.13 -13.53
CA CYS A 12 21.19 -38.76 -13.61
C CYS A 12 20.59 -38.54 -12.22
N ILE A 13 20.88 -39.42 -11.24
CA ILE A 13 20.39 -39.29 -9.87
C ILE A 13 20.94 -38.01 -9.22
N LYS A 14 22.24 -37.72 -9.35
CA LYS A 14 22.84 -36.48 -8.81
C LYS A 14 22.23 -35.23 -9.44
N PHE A 15 21.98 -35.24 -10.75
CA PHE A 15 21.35 -34.13 -11.45
C PHE A 15 19.91 -33.90 -10.96
N ILE A 16 19.12 -34.97 -10.84
CA ILE A 16 17.75 -34.91 -10.28
C ILE A 16 17.77 -34.38 -8.84
N MET A 17 18.66 -34.88 -7.98
CA MET A 17 18.78 -34.39 -6.59
C MET A 17 19.15 -32.91 -6.52
N THR A 18 20.01 -32.44 -7.42
CA THR A 18 20.40 -31.02 -7.48
C THR A 18 19.22 -30.14 -7.89
N VAL A 19 18.47 -30.55 -8.92
CA VAL A 19 17.26 -29.83 -9.37
C VAL A 19 16.19 -29.83 -8.29
N VAL A 20 16.01 -30.95 -7.58
CA VAL A 20 15.09 -31.05 -6.43
C VAL A 20 15.54 -30.12 -5.29
N CYS A 21 16.82 -30.10 -4.93
CA CYS A 21 17.33 -29.17 -3.92
C CYS A 21 17.11 -27.70 -4.30
N ILE A 22 17.39 -27.32 -5.55
CA ILE A 22 17.19 -25.94 -6.03
C ILE A 22 15.71 -25.56 -6.00
N SER A 23 14.82 -26.46 -6.43
CA SER A 23 13.38 -26.22 -6.41
C SER A 23 12.84 -26.09 -4.99
N ILE A 24 13.26 -26.96 -4.06
CA ILE A 24 12.91 -26.84 -2.63
C ILE A 24 13.40 -25.50 -2.07
N LEU A 25 14.65 -25.11 -2.35
CA LEU A 25 15.21 -23.85 -1.87
C LEU A 25 14.45 -22.63 -2.43
N SER A 26 14.04 -22.70 -3.69
CA SER A 26 13.24 -21.65 -4.34
C SER A 26 11.85 -21.54 -3.69
N LEU A 27 11.15 -22.67 -3.50
CA LEU A 27 9.86 -22.67 -2.79
C LEU A 27 10.00 -22.16 -1.36
N ALA A 28 11.03 -22.62 -0.62
CA ALA A 28 11.28 -22.17 0.74
C ALA A 28 11.53 -20.66 0.80
N SER A 29 12.25 -20.10 -0.17
CA SER A 29 12.49 -18.66 -0.25
C SER A 29 11.21 -17.87 -0.51
N ILE A 30 10.32 -18.37 -1.39
CA ILE A 30 9.02 -17.75 -1.65
C ILE A 30 8.15 -17.81 -0.40
N PHE A 31 8.03 -18.97 0.25
CA PHE A 31 7.26 -19.13 1.48
C PHE A 31 7.80 -18.29 2.64
N MET A 32 9.12 -18.22 2.79
CA MET A 32 9.75 -17.39 3.82
C MET A 32 9.48 -15.90 3.57
N TYR A 33 9.59 -15.46 2.31
CA TYR A 33 9.25 -14.09 1.94
C TYR A 33 7.78 -13.79 2.23
N ASP A 34 6.89 -14.68 1.82
CA ASP A 34 5.45 -14.52 2.01
C ASP A 34 5.06 -14.57 3.50
N PHE A 35 5.70 -15.43 4.28
CA PHE A 35 5.52 -15.47 5.73
C PHE A 35 6.05 -14.22 6.41
N MET A 36 7.19 -13.68 5.98
CA MET A 36 7.72 -12.41 6.52
C MET A 36 6.85 -11.21 6.14
N THR A 37 6.26 -11.19 4.93
CA THR A 37 5.37 -10.11 4.49
C THR A 37 3.95 -10.26 5.02
N GLN A 38 3.52 -11.47 5.42
CA GLN A 38 2.21 -11.70 6.04
C GLN A 38 2.25 -11.81 7.55
N SER A 39 3.44 -11.85 8.17
CA SER A 39 3.57 -11.93 9.62
C SER A 39 3.08 -10.63 10.26
N ASP A 40 2.20 -10.78 11.25
CA ASP A 40 1.61 -9.70 12.05
C ASP A 40 2.63 -8.79 12.75
N PHE A 41 3.90 -9.22 12.80
CA PHE A 41 4.99 -8.47 13.43
C PHE A 41 5.25 -7.11 12.77
N PHE A 42 4.91 -6.98 11.48
CA PHE A 42 5.09 -5.76 10.70
C PHE A 42 3.77 -5.01 10.44
N ASN A 43 2.71 -5.37 11.16
CA ASN A 43 1.45 -4.66 11.08
C ASN A 43 1.59 -3.23 11.60
N ILE A 44 0.77 -2.34 11.06
CA ILE A 44 0.74 -0.94 11.48
C ILE A 44 0.33 -0.86 12.95
N LYS A 45 1.23 -0.32 13.79
CA LYS A 45 0.94 -0.15 15.22
C LYS A 45 0.10 1.08 15.50
N LYS A 46 0.30 2.15 14.70
CA LYS A 46 -0.37 3.43 14.90
C LYS A 46 -0.46 4.18 13.58
N ILE A 47 -1.59 4.85 13.37
CA ILE A 47 -1.79 5.79 12.26
C ILE A 47 -1.99 7.18 12.87
N GLU A 48 -1.15 8.13 12.46
CA GLU A 48 -1.22 9.51 12.90
C GLU A 48 -1.68 10.38 11.73
N ILE A 49 -2.86 10.99 11.87
CA ILE A 49 -3.47 11.84 10.85
C ILE A 49 -3.44 13.28 11.35
N SER A 50 -2.86 14.17 10.53
CA SER A 50 -2.68 15.60 10.80
C SER A 50 -3.10 16.45 9.60
N GLY A 51 -3.44 17.73 9.85
CA GLY A 51 -3.83 18.67 8.79
C GLY A 51 -5.30 18.57 8.36
N THR A 52 -6.13 17.85 9.12
CA THR A 52 -7.58 17.75 8.93
C THR A 52 -8.28 18.80 9.78
N ASP A 53 -9.19 19.56 9.19
CA ASP A 53 -10.03 20.54 9.91
C ASP A 53 -11.51 20.17 9.75
N ARG A 54 -11.94 19.91 8.51
CA ARG A 54 -13.31 19.51 8.19
C ARG A 54 -13.53 18.01 8.11
N ILE A 55 -12.54 17.25 7.66
CA ILE A 55 -12.71 15.82 7.36
C ILE A 55 -12.42 14.98 8.61
N VAL A 56 -13.32 14.06 8.93
CA VAL A 56 -13.14 13.15 10.05
C VAL A 56 -12.04 12.14 9.74
N LYS A 57 -11.15 11.90 10.70
CA LYS A 57 -10.03 10.95 10.57
C LYS A 57 -10.47 9.55 10.15
N GLU A 58 -11.63 9.11 10.62
CA GLU A 58 -12.22 7.81 10.28
C GLU A 58 -12.57 7.69 8.79
N ASP A 59 -13.04 8.77 8.16
CA ASP A 59 -13.35 8.75 6.73
C ASP A 59 -12.08 8.69 5.89
N ILE A 60 -11.01 9.36 6.33
CA ILE A 60 -9.69 9.25 5.70
C ILE A 60 -9.16 7.81 5.79
N LEU A 61 -9.29 7.14 6.94
CA LEU A 61 -8.89 5.74 7.10
C LEU A 61 -9.67 4.81 6.16
N LYS A 62 -11.00 5.01 6.06
CA LYS A 62 -11.84 4.24 5.13
C LYS A 62 -11.44 4.47 3.68
N LEU A 63 -11.20 5.73 3.30
CA LEU A 63 -10.85 6.11 1.93
C LEU A 63 -9.46 5.58 1.53
N ALA A 64 -8.54 5.60 2.49
CA ALA A 64 -7.21 5.01 2.36
C ALA A 64 -7.24 3.47 2.34
N ASP A 65 -8.35 2.84 2.74
CA ASP A 65 -8.47 1.41 3.00
C ASP A 65 -7.33 0.96 3.93
N LEU A 66 -7.20 1.67 5.05
CA LEU A 66 -6.16 1.43 6.05
C LEU A 66 -6.79 0.95 7.36
N ASN A 67 -6.41 -0.25 7.75
CA ASN A 67 -6.71 -0.84 9.06
C ASN A 67 -5.38 -1.21 9.74
N CYS A 68 -5.38 -1.29 11.08
CA CYS A 68 -4.18 -1.62 11.85
C CYS A 68 -3.57 -2.99 11.51
N ASP A 69 -4.36 -3.90 10.94
CA ASP A 69 -3.93 -5.27 10.60
C ASP A 69 -3.19 -5.37 9.25
N LYS A 70 -2.92 -4.25 8.56
CA LYS A 70 -2.16 -4.27 7.31
C LYS A 70 -0.66 -4.16 7.56
N ASN A 71 0.13 -4.94 6.83
CA ASN A 71 1.59 -4.87 6.87
C ASN A 71 2.10 -3.54 6.29
N ILE A 72 2.87 -2.77 7.07
CA ILE A 72 3.37 -1.44 6.68
C ILE A 72 4.29 -1.45 5.43
N PHE A 73 5.03 -2.54 5.20
CA PHE A 73 5.95 -2.69 4.06
C PHE A 73 5.23 -3.10 2.78
N GLY A 74 4.15 -3.86 2.90
CA GLY A 74 3.31 -4.26 1.76
C GLY A 74 2.44 -3.13 1.19
N LEU A 75 2.32 -2.00 1.91
CA LEU A 75 1.51 -0.88 1.46
C LEU A 75 2.14 -0.13 0.28
N ASN A 76 1.30 0.27 -0.68
CA ASN A 76 1.68 1.23 -1.69
C ASN A 76 1.27 2.64 -1.23
N LEU A 77 2.24 3.40 -0.70
CA LEU A 77 2.01 4.76 -0.20
C LEU A 77 1.42 5.68 -1.27
N PHE A 78 1.92 5.59 -2.50
CA PHE A 78 1.45 6.40 -3.61
C PHE A 78 -0.01 6.10 -3.99
N THR A 79 -0.41 4.83 -3.93
CA THR A 79 -1.81 4.46 -4.12
C THR A 79 -2.69 5.00 -3.00
N ILE A 80 -2.21 4.96 -1.76
CA ILE A 80 -2.94 5.51 -0.61
C ILE A 80 -3.09 7.03 -0.74
N GLU A 81 -2.02 7.75 -1.04
CA GLU A 81 -2.03 9.20 -1.27
C GLU A 81 -3.04 9.58 -2.34
N LYS A 82 -3.03 8.87 -3.49
CA LYS A 82 -4.00 9.09 -4.57
C LYS A 82 -5.44 8.79 -4.17
N ARG A 83 -5.66 7.73 -3.39
CA ARG A 83 -6.99 7.42 -2.86
C ARG A 83 -7.46 8.56 -1.98
N ILE A 84 -6.66 8.98 -1.00
CA ILE A 84 -6.97 10.11 -0.10
C ILE A 84 -7.26 11.39 -0.91
N ALA A 85 -6.39 11.74 -1.85
CA ALA A 85 -6.55 12.92 -2.71
C ALA A 85 -7.73 12.84 -3.69
N SER A 86 -8.39 11.68 -3.84
CA SER A 86 -9.62 11.58 -4.63
C SER A 86 -10.83 12.23 -3.94
N HIS A 87 -10.74 12.50 -2.63
CA HIS A 87 -11.78 13.19 -1.90
C HIS A 87 -11.86 14.67 -2.34
N PRO A 88 -13.04 15.21 -2.72
CA PRO A 88 -13.17 16.55 -3.30
C PRO A 88 -12.62 17.69 -2.43
N TRP A 89 -12.67 17.52 -1.11
CA TRP A 89 -12.18 18.50 -0.13
C TRP A 89 -10.68 18.41 0.15
N ILE A 90 -9.97 17.42 -0.41
CA ILE A 90 -8.54 17.23 -0.19
C ILE A 90 -7.78 17.80 -1.38
N GLN A 91 -6.89 18.77 -1.11
CA GLN A 91 -6.01 19.35 -2.11
C GLN A 91 -4.83 18.41 -2.39
N SER A 92 -4.22 17.90 -1.34
CA SER A 92 -3.14 16.91 -1.42
C SER A 92 -3.05 16.09 -0.14
N ALA A 93 -2.46 14.91 -0.26
CA ALA A 93 -2.16 14.03 0.87
C ALA A 93 -0.74 13.51 0.72
N ASP A 94 0.02 13.56 1.82
CA ASP A 94 1.37 13.04 1.94
C ASP A 94 1.36 11.90 2.97
N VAL A 95 1.81 10.72 2.57
CA VAL A 95 1.83 9.53 3.43
C VAL A 95 3.26 9.07 3.61
N LYS A 96 3.73 9.07 4.86
CA LYS A 96 5.10 8.72 5.21
C LYS A 96 5.13 7.59 6.23
N ARG A 97 6.11 6.70 6.06
CA ARG A 97 6.44 5.68 7.05
C ARG A 97 7.37 6.30 8.08
N CYS A 98 6.98 6.22 9.34
CA CYS A 98 7.80 6.63 10.47
C CYS A 98 8.43 5.40 11.15
N PRO A 99 9.49 5.62 11.95
CA PRO A 99 10.02 4.57 12.82
C PRO A 99 8.95 3.96 13.73
N SER A 100 9.20 2.77 14.26
CA SER A 100 8.31 2.07 15.19
C SER A 100 6.95 1.63 14.61
N PHE A 101 6.89 1.34 13.30
CA PHE A 101 5.68 0.85 12.60
C PHE A 101 4.50 1.84 12.65
N VAL A 102 4.83 3.14 12.62
CA VAL A 102 3.86 4.24 12.61
C VAL A 102 3.70 4.77 11.19
N LEU A 103 2.46 4.97 10.75
CA LEU A 103 2.15 5.64 9.49
C LEU A 103 1.69 7.06 9.77
N SER A 104 2.39 8.05 9.20
CA SER A 104 2.02 9.46 9.30
C SER A 104 1.33 9.89 8.00
N ILE A 105 0.13 10.45 8.13
CA ILE A 105 -0.67 10.96 7.03
C ILE A 105 -0.87 12.45 7.27
N PHE A 106 -0.31 13.27 6.37
CA PHE A 106 -0.49 14.71 6.38
C PHE A 106 -1.43 15.10 5.25
N ILE A 107 -2.48 15.83 5.58
CA ILE A 107 -3.53 16.23 4.63
C ILE A 107 -3.54 17.75 4.51
N ILE A 108 -3.68 18.22 3.28
CA ILE A 108 -3.95 19.63 2.98
C ILE A 108 -5.36 19.72 2.44
N GLU A 109 -6.25 20.36 3.19
CA GLU A 109 -7.64 20.58 2.78
C GLU A 109 -7.77 21.79 1.83
N GLN A 110 -8.76 21.73 0.96
CA GLN A 110 -9.13 22.81 0.06
C GLN A 110 -9.68 24.01 0.86
N LYS A 111 -9.20 25.22 0.56
CA LYS A 111 -9.73 26.47 1.12
C LYS A 111 -10.80 27.07 0.21
N PRO A 112 -12.10 27.01 0.57
CA PRO A 112 -13.14 27.61 -0.26
C PRO A 112 -13.03 29.13 -0.25
N LEU A 113 -13.08 29.74 -1.43
CA LEU A 113 -13.08 31.20 -1.61
C LEU A 113 -14.47 31.70 -2.03
N ALA A 114 -15.14 30.97 -2.92
CA ALA A 114 -16.44 31.36 -3.46
C ALA A 114 -17.31 30.14 -3.75
N ILE A 115 -18.63 30.34 -3.78
CA ILE A 115 -19.61 29.35 -4.22
C ILE A 115 -20.30 29.84 -5.50
N VAL A 116 -20.29 29.00 -6.52
CA VAL A 116 -20.99 29.23 -7.78
C VAL A 116 -22.27 28.42 -7.77
N LYS A 117 -23.41 29.11 -7.75
CA LYS A 117 -24.74 28.49 -7.87
C LYS A 117 -25.23 28.60 -9.30
N ILE A 118 -25.28 27.48 -10.00
CA ILE A 118 -25.83 27.39 -11.36
C ILE A 118 -27.28 26.93 -11.25
N LYS A 119 -28.19 27.56 -12.00
CA LYS A 119 -29.61 27.18 -12.04
C LYS A 119 -29.72 25.69 -12.45
N ASN A 120 -30.37 24.88 -11.62
CA ASN A 120 -30.55 23.42 -11.78
C ASN A 120 -29.29 22.54 -11.62
N LEU A 121 -28.22 23.01 -10.97
CA LEU A 121 -27.03 22.20 -10.63
C LEU A 121 -26.64 22.38 -9.16
N ALA A 122 -25.94 21.38 -8.60
CA ALA A 122 -25.35 21.48 -7.26
C ALA A 122 -24.34 22.65 -7.21
N GLY A 123 -24.23 23.30 -6.05
CA GLY A 123 -23.26 24.37 -5.83
C GLY A 123 -21.83 23.85 -6.04
N ILE A 124 -21.03 24.61 -6.79
CA ILE A 124 -19.60 24.31 -6.98
C ILE A 124 -18.80 25.30 -6.14
N LEU A 125 -17.88 24.80 -5.33
CA LEU A 125 -16.94 25.63 -4.58
C LEU A 125 -15.72 25.92 -5.46
N ILE A 126 -15.20 27.13 -5.38
CA ILE A 126 -13.93 27.51 -6.02
C ILE A 126 -12.92 27.77 -4.91
N ASN A 127 -11.76 27.11 -4.98
CA ASN A 127 -10.70 27.29 -4.01
C ASN A 127 -9.92 28.61 -4.25
N THR A 128 -8.99 28.94 -3.35
CA THR A 128 -8.11 30.11 -3.48
C THR A 128 -7.20 30.08 -4.71
N HIS A 129 -7.03 28.92 -5.35
CA HIS A 129 -6.27 28.73 -6.59
C HIS A 129 -7.14 28.83 -7.86
N GLY A 130 -8.45 29.12 -7.73
CA GLY A 130 -9.37 29.20 -8.85
C GLY A 130 -9.83 27.84 -9.39
N GLN A 131 -9.55 26.74 -8.69
CA GLN A 131 -9.96 25.39 -9.10
C GLN A 131 -11.35 25.06 -8.51
N PRO A 132 -12.27 24.52 -9.32
CA PRO A 132 -13.56 24.07 -8.83
C PRO A 132 -13.44 22.74 -8.08
N PHE A 133 -14.15 22.61 -6.96
CA PHE A 133 -14.33 21.37 -6.21
C PHE A 133 -15.77 21.25 -5.68
N LYS A 134 -16.17 20.03 -5.34
CA LYS A 134 -17.55 19.72 -4.96
C LYS A 134 -17.79 20.02 -3.47
N GLU A 135 -18.95 20.60 -3.16
CA GLU A 135 -19.48 20.76 -1.81
C GLU A 135 -19.79 19.40 -1.16
#